data_AF-A0ABD1BKI7-F1
#
_entry.id   AF-A0ABD1BKI7-F1
#
_cell.length_a   1.000
_cell.length_b   1.000
_cell.length_c   1.000
_cell.angle_alpha   90.00
_cell.angle_beta   90.00
_cell.angle_gamma   90.00
#
_symmetry.space_group_name_H-M   'P 1'
#
loop_
_entity.id
_entity.type
_entity.pdbx_description
1 polymer ?
#
loop_
_entity_poly.entity_id
_entity_poly.type
_entity_poly.pdbx_seq_one_letter_code
_entity_poly.pdbx_strand_id
1 'polypeptide(L)'
;MDHLCLIALLLCVAILTLGKIFNFVTGDREKSTANIPPGSHGFPVIGETLQFMLSVNSGKGFYEFVRSRRIRYGSCFRTRLFGEIHVFLSTTESARAVLNNDSGMFTKRYIKSIAELVGDRRRLCASQHHHKILRSCLINLFSKRSTPLMVRHFDELVVDALTGWEHRGTVVLLTDLLQIRFKAMCKMLISLEDCTRIDFFCKKMWALFVKPCSLFLSVYLGLDFTRASW
;
A
#
# COMPACT_ATOMS: atom_id res chain seq x y z
N MET A 1 48.35 -27.55 3.73
CA MET A 1 48.30 -26.44 2.75
C MET A 1 47.15 -26.63 1.76
N ASP A 2 46.70 -27.88 1.59
CA ASP A 2 45.80 -28.32 0.52
C ASP A 2 44.34 -27.90 0.73
N HIS A 3 43.86 -27.87 1.99
CA HIS A 3 42.50 -27.43 2.32
C HIS A 3 42.25 -25.95 2.00
N LEU A 4 43.25 -25.08 2.18
CA LEU A 4 43.15 -23.65 1.84
C LEU A 4 43.07 -23.44 0.32
N CYS A 5 43.85 -24.20 -0.45
CA CYS A 5 43.79 -24.17 -1.92
C CYS A 5 42.43 -24.67 -2.45
N LEU A 6 41.88 -25.74 -1.87
CA LEU A 6 40.55 -26.24 -2.22
C LEU A 6 39.44 -25.21 -1.95
N ILE A 7 39.47 -24.55 -0.79
CA ILE A 7 38.50 -23.50 -0.44
C ILE A 7 38.62 -22.31 -1.40
N ALA A 8 39.84 -21.86 -1.70
CA ALA A 8 40.07 -20.76 -2.64
C ALA A 8 39.57 -21.10 -4.05
N LEU A 9 39.81 -22.32 -4.54
CA LEU A 9 39.33 -22.78 -5.85
C LEU A 9 37.80 -22.80 -5.92
N LEU A 10 37.13 -23.31 -4.88
CA LEU A 10 35.67 -23.34 -4.79
C LEU A 10 35.06 -21.92 -4.78
N LEU A 11 35.66 -20.98 -4.03
CA LEU A 11 35.22 -19.58 -4.02
C LEU A 11 35.41 -18.92 -5.39
N CYS A 12 36.54 -19.15 -6.07
CA CYS A 12 36.76 -18.63 -7.43
C CYS A 12 35.72 -19.16 -8.42
N VAL A 13 35.42 -20.46 -8.40
CA VAL A 13 34.39 -21.06 -9.27
C VAL A 13 33.00 -20.50 -8.93
N ALA A 14 32.68 -20.33 -7.65
CA ALA A 14 31.42 -19.70 -7.22
C ALA A 14 31.30 -18.25 -7.71
N ILE A 15 32.36 -17.44 -7.61
CA ILE A 15 32.36 -16.05 -8.08
C ILE A 15 32.20 -15.98 -9.61
N LEU A 16 32.88 -16.85 -10.36
CA LEU A 16 32.77 -16.89 -11.82
C LEU A 16 31.38 -17.34 -12.29
N THR A 17 30.78 -18.32 -11.61
CA THR A 17 29.41 -18.78 -11.94
C THR A 17 28.38 -17.71 -11.56
N LEU A 18 28.50 -17.07 -10.39
CA LEU A 18 27.68 -15.93 -10.00
C LEU A 18 27.83 -14.75 -10.96
N GLY A 19 29.05 -14.45 -11.44
CA GLY A 19 29.29 -13.40 -12.43
C GLY A 19 28.63 -13.68 -13.77
N LYS A 20 28.66 -14.94 -14.24
CA LYS A 20 27.96 -15.36 -15.46
C LYS A 20 26.44 -15.31 -15.30
N ILE A 21 25.90 -15.76 -14.16
CA ILE A 21 24.46 -15.67 -13.85
C ILE A 21 24.05 -14.20 -13.76
N PHE A 22 24.84 -13.37 -13.09
CA PHE A 22 24.59 -11.93 -12.99
C PHE A 22 24.53 -11.31 -14.39
N ASN A 23 25.56 -11.52 -15.21
CA ASN A 23 25.61 -11.01 -16.59
C ASN A 23 24.49 -11.56 -17.47
N PHE A 24 24.04 -12.80 -17.26
CA PHE A 24 22.91 -13.38 -17.98
C PHE A 24 21.57 -12.76 -17.55
N VAL A 25 21.39 -12.50 -16.25
CA VAL A 25 20.16 -11.88 -15.72
C VAL A 25 20.12 -10.37 -15.99
N THR A 26 21.28 -9.70 -16.05
CA THR A 26 21.43 -8.28 -16.44
C THR A 26 21.63 -8.09 -17.94
N GLY A 27 21.82 -9.17 -18.69
CA GLY A 27 22.06 -9.16 -20.13
C GLY A 27 20.92 -8.47 -20.85
N ASP A 28 21.28 -7.56 -21.76
CA ASP A 28 20.40 -6.63 -22.46
C ASP A 28 19.06 -7.27 -22.84
N ARG A 29 18.01 -6.88 -22.09
CA ARG A 29 16.65 -7.00 -22.61
C ARG A 29 16.57 -6.01 -23.76
N GLU A 30 16.40 -6.52 -24.98
CA GLU A 30 16.21 -5.78 -26.23
C GLU A 30 15.96 -4.29 -26.03
N LYS A 31 16.86 -3.45 -26.56
CA LYS A 31 16.59 -2.03 -26.77
C LYS A 31 15.37 -1.91 -27.68
N SER A 32 14.19 -1.88 -27.07
CA SER A 32 12.94 -1.59 -27.76
C SER A 32 13.13 -0.24 -28.47
N THR A 33 12.71 -0.17 -29.73
CA THR A 33 12.64 1.07 -30.51
C THR A 33 11.58 2.05 -29.98
N ALA A 34 10.79 1.63 -28.98
CA ALA A 34 9.84 2.49 -28.28
C ALA A 34 10.56 3.43 -27.30
N ASN A 35 10.06 4.66 -27.19
CA ASN A 35 10.48 5.62 -26.16
C ASN A 35 10.10 5.10 -24.76
N ILE A 36 10.94 4.23 -24.19
CA ILE A 36 10.77 3.70 -22.84
C ILE A 36 11.09 4.81 -21.83
N PRO A 37 10.29 5.01 -20.76
CA PRO A 37 10.61 5.96 -19.71
C PRO A 37 12.00 5.74 -19.10
N PRO A 38 12.72 6.81 -18.72
CA PRO A 38 14.00 6.71 -18.04
C PRO A 38 13.84 5.99 -16.69
N GLY A 39 14.90 5.38 -16.17
CA GLY A 39 14.86 4.75 -14.85
C GLY A 39 15.87 3.63 -14.65
N SER A 40 15.77 2.97 -13.51
CA SER A 40 16.68 1.90 -13.08
C SER A 40 16.01 0.54 -13.08
N HIS A 41 16.73 -0.50 -13.49
CA HIS A 41 16.29 -1.88 -13.29
C HIS A 41 16.64 -2.44 -11.90
N GLY A 42 17.47 -1.72 -11.13
CA GLY A 42 17.98 -2.17 -9.83
C GLY A 42 18.78 -3.47 -9.92
N PHE A 43 18.79 -4.23 -8.83
CA PHE A 43 19.45 -5.52 -8.79
C PHE A 43 18.74 -6.56 -9.68
N PRO A 44 19.47 -7.55 -10.21
CA PRO A 44 18.85 -8.66 -10.93
C PRO A 44 17.80 -9.35 -10.06
N VAL A 45 16.68 -9.76 -10.67
CA VAL A 45 15.49 -10.35 -10.03
C VAL A 45 14.72 -9.37 -9.12
N ILE A 46 15.31 -8.87 -8.03
CA ILE A 46 14.62 -8.09 -7.00
C ILE A 46 14.44 -6.61 -7.35
N GLY A 47 15.20 -6.07 -8.29
CA GLY A 47 15.15 -4.66 -8.67
C GLY A 47 15.53 -3.71 -7.54
N GLU A 48 14.73 -2.66 -7.36
CA GLU A 48 14.89 -1.65 -6.31
C GLU A 48 14.01 -1.92 -5.08
N THR A 49 13.43 -3.13 -4.98
CA THR A 49 12.47 -3.50 -3.93
C THR A 49 13.04 -3.29 -2.53
N LEU A 50 14.31 -3.65 -2.29
CA LEU A 50 14.91 -3.47 -0.97
C LEU A 50 14.98 -1.99 -0.59
N GLN A 51 15.42 -1.12 -1.50
CA GLN A 51 15.46 0.32 -1.26
C GLN A 51 14.05 0.89 -1.06
N PHE A 52 13.07 0.39 -1.82
CA PHE A 52 11.66 0.76 -1.63
C PHE A 52 11.18 0.40 -0.22
N MET A 53 11.42 -0.82 0.25
CA MET A 53 11.04 -1.28 1.59
C MET A 53 11.76 -0.51 2.70
N LEU A 54 13.04 -0.19 2.52
CA LEU A 54 13.78 0.65 3.46
C LEU A 54 13.21 2.07 3.56
N SER A 55 12.81 2.66 2.42
CA SER A 55 12.20 4.00 2.38
C SER A 55 10.82 3.98 3.05
N VAL A 56 10.04 2.93 2.76
CA VAL A 56 8.76 2.65 3.37
C VAL A 56 8.86 2.55 4.90
N ASN A 57 9.87 1.86 5.42
CA ASN A 57 10.12 1.71 6.86
C ASN A 57 10.76 2.94 7.51
N SER A 58 11.06 3.99 6.73
CA SER A 58 11.59 5.24 7.26
C SER A 58 10.44 6.15 7.72
N GLY A 59 10.73 7.10 8.62
CA GLY A 59 9.74 8.12 9.02
C GLY A 59 9.21 9.00 7.87
N LYS A 60 9.81 8.93 6.68
CA LYS A 60 9.36 9.65 5.46
C LYS A 60 8.48 8.79 4.54
N GLY A 61 8.39 7.48 4.80
CA GLY A 61 7.63 6.52 4.02
C GLY A 61 8.06 6.38 2.56
N PHE A 62 7.23 5.71 1.75
CA PHE A 62 7.51 5.44 0.33
C PHE A 62 7.67 6.71 -0.53
N TYR A 63 7.19 7.86 -0.05
CA TYR A 63 7.31 9.15 -0.76
C TYR A 63 8.76 9.55 -0.99
N GLU A 64 9.67 9.18 -0.09
CA GLU A 64 11.10 9.42 -0.26
C GLU A 64 11.63 8.72 -1.52
N PHE A 65 11.28 7.43 -1.67
CA PHE A 65 11.70 6.61 -2.80
C PHE A 65 11.26 7.21 -4.13
N VAL A 66 10.01 7.68 -4.20
CA VAL A 66 9.43 8.30 -5.39
C VAL A 66 10.05 9.66 -5.65
N ARG A 67 10.26 10.48 -4.60
CA ARG A 67 10.83 11.82 -4.71
C ARG A 67 12.26 11.78 -5.24
N SER A 68 13.12 10.90 -4.71
CA SER A 68 14.51 10.77 -5.14
C SER A 68 14.62 10.37 -6.61
N ARG A 69 13.75 9.47 -7.07
CA ARG A 69 13.68 9.05 -8.48
C ARG A 69 13.09 10.10 -9.39
N ARG A 70 12.09 10.85 -8.93
CA ARG A 70 11.54 11.98 -9.67
C ARG A 70 12.58 13.06 -9.93
N ILE A 71 13.43 13.37 -8.93
CA ILE A 71 14.53 14.32 -9.07
C ILE A 71 15.57 13.81 -10.10
N ARG A 72 15.83 12.51 -10.13
CA ARG A 72 16.85 11.91 -11.00
C ARG A 72 16.39 11.66 -12.43
N TYR A 73 15.16 11.18 -12.61
CA TYR A 73 14.65 10.66 -13.89
C TYR A 73 13.50 11.50 -14.46
N GLY A 74 13.01 12.50 -13.72
CA GLY A 74 11.91 13.36 -14.13
C GLY A 74 10.54 12.84 -13.70
N SER A 75 9.49 13.44 -14.26
CA SER A 75 8.10 13.24 -13.85
C SER A 75 7.48 11.91 -14.28
N CYS A 76 8.14 11.19 -15.21
CA CYS A 76 7.79 9.86 -15.67
C CYS A 76 9.05 8.99 -15.62
N PHE A 77 9.03 7.94 -14.79
CA PHE A 77 10.17 7.04 -14.67
C PHE A 77 9.74 5.60 -14.44
N ARG A 78 10.62 4.66 -14.76
CA ARG A 78 10.41 3.23 -14.51
C ARG A 78 11.35 2.67 -13.45
N THR A 79 10.89 1.68 -12.72
CA THR A 79 11.67 0.92 -11.74
C THR A 79 11.20 -0.53 -11.70
N ARG A 80 12.02 -1.45 -11.19
CA ARG A 80 11.59 -2.82 -10.92
C ARG A 80 11.30 -2.98 -9.43
N LEU A 81 10.06 -3.31 -9.08
CA LEU A 81 9.61 -3.56 -7.71
C LEU A 81 8.84 -4.88 -7.68
N PHE A 82 9.12 -5.70 -6.67
CA PHE A 82 8.50 -7.02 -6.46
C PHE A 82 8.58 -7.93 -7.70
N GLY A 83 9.69 -7.86 -8.45
CA GLY A 83 9.93 -8.66 -9.66
C GLY A 83 9.27 -8.12 -10.94
N GLU A 84 8.41 -7.10 -10.85
CA GLU A 84 7.71 -6.50 -11.98
C GLU A 84 8.25 -5.10 -12.31
N ILE A 85 8.05 -4.65 -13.56
CA ILE A 85 8.40 -3.28 -13.98
C ILE A 85 7.22 -2.36 -13.68
N HIS A 86 7.47 -1.30 -12.93
CA HIS A 86 6.51 -0.27 -12.56
C HIS A 86 6.89 1.04 -13.22
N VAL A 87 5.91 1.76 -13.75
CA VAL A 87 6.07 3.12 -14.30
C VAL A 87 5.35 4.09 -13.38
N PHE A 88 6.09 5.06 -12.84
CA PHE A 88 5.58 6.11 -11.99
C PHE A 88 5.34 7.36 -12.83
N LEU A 89 4.16 7.94 -12.66
CA LEU A 89 3.68 9.13 -13.36
C LEU A 89 3.30 10.18 -12.32
N SER A 90 3.81 11.40 -12.44
CA SER A 90 3.60 12.46 -11.46
C SER A 90 3.01 13.76 -12.01
N THR A 91 2.61 13.78 -13.28
CA THR A 91 1.92 14.92 -13.91
C THR A 91 0.40 14.73 -13.89
N THR A 92 -0.33 15.84 -13.94
CA THR A 92 -1.79 15.87 -14.01
C THR A 92 -2.30 15.26 -15.30
N GLU A 93 -1.59 15.46 -16.41
CA GLU A 93 -1.95 14.97 -17.74
C GLU A 93 -1.85 13.45 -17.79
N SER A 94 -0.75 12.89 -17.27
CA SER A 94 -0.55 11.44 -17.21
C SER A 94 -1.53 10.77 -16.25
N ALA A 95 -1.81 11.40 -15.10
CA ALA A 95 -2.83 10.91 -14.18
C ALA A 95 -4.22 10.89 -14.84
N ARG A 96 -4.60 11.95 -15.56
CA ARG A 96 -5.86 12.02 -16.30
C ARG A 96 -5.95 10.94 -17.36
N ALA A 97 -4.89 10.73 -18.15
CA ALA A 97 -4.87 9.69 -19.19
C ALA A 97 -5.07 8.28 -18.61
N VAL A 98 -4.43 7.96 -17.49
CA VAL A 98 -4.58 6.64 -16.83
C VAL A 98 -5.92 6.49 -16.13
N LEU A 99 -6.43 7.54 -15.47
CA LEU A 99 -7.66 7.49 -14.69
C LEU A 99 -8.92 7.53 -15.56
N ASN A 100 -8.92 8.31 -16.63
CA ASN A 100 -10.00 8.30 -17.62
C ASN A 100 -10.00 6.97 -18.38
N ASN A 101 -8.82 6.45 -18.68
CA ASN A 101 -8.63 5.19 -19.41
C ASN A 101 -9.44 5.15 -20.72
N ASP A 102 -9.44 6.26 -21.47
CA ASP A 102 -10.25 6.41 -22.68
C ASP A 102 -9.92 5.33 -23.74
N SER A 103 -8.69 4.82 -23.74
CA SER A 103 -8.23 3.75 -24.63
C SER A 103 -8.51 2.33 -24.11
N GLY A 104 -8.98 2.17 -22.87
CA GLY A 104 -9.19 0.86 -22.23
C GLY A 104 -7.90 0.07 -21.93
N MET A 105 -6.72 0.66 -22.16
CA MET A 105 -5.43 -0.02 -22.06
C MET A 105 -4.92 -0.21 -20.62
N PHE A 106 -5.50 0.50 -19.66
CA PHE A 106 -5.10 0.44 -18.26
C PHE A 106 -6.07 -0.43 -17.44
N THR A 107 -5.50 -1.34 -16.64
CA THR A 107 -6.25 -2.15 -15.69
C THR A 107 -5.75 -1.88 -14.28
N LYS A 108 -6.65 -2.00 -13.29
CA LYS A 108 -6.29 -1.88 -11.88
C LYS A 108 -5.60 -3.17 -11.43
N ARG A 109 -4.42 -3.04 -10.84
CA ARG A 109 -3.66 -4.14 -10.25
C ARG A 109 -3.11 -3.69 -8.90
N TYR A 110 -3.18 -4.58 -7.92
CA TYR A 110 -2.54 -4.40 -6.61
C TYR A 110 -1.39 -5.39 -6.46
N ILE A 111 -0.49 -5.09 -5.53
CA ILE A 111 0.54 -6.06 -5.09
C ILE A 111 -0.17 -7.32 -4.60
N LYS A 112 0.41 -8.49 -4.91
CA LYS A 112 -0.19 -9.81 -4.65
C LYS A 112 -0.71 -9.97 -3.21
N SER A 113 0.05 -9.55 -2.20
CA SER A 113 -0.36 -9.62 -0.79
C SER A 113 -1.64 -8.82 -0.49
N ILE A 114 -1.81 -7.65 -1.10
CA ILE A 114 -3.02 -6.83 -0.96
C ILE A 114 -4.19 -7.52 -1.69
N ALA A 115 -3.94 -8.07 -2.87
CA ALA A 115 -4.96 -8.81 -3.62
C ALA A 115 -5.45 -10.05 -2.84
N GLU A 116 -4.54 -10.80 -2.22
CA GLU A 116 -4.84 -11.97 -1.39
C GLU A 116 -5.57 -11.62 -0.11
N LEU A 117 -5.15 -10.55 0.59
CA LEU A 117 -5.82 -10.07 1.80
C LEU A 117 -7.29 -9.69 1.54
N VAL A 118 -7.53 -9.09 0.37
CA VAL A 118 -8.86 -8.69 -0.06
C VAL A 118 -9.68 -9.90 -0.51
N GLY A 119 -9.01 -11.00 -0.88
CA GLY A 119 -9.57 -12.30 -1.21
C GLY A 119 -9.86 -12.47 -2.69
N ASP A 120 -9.56 -13.66 -3.23
CA ASP A 120 -9.75 -14.05 -4.64
C ASP A 120 -11.17 -13.83 -5.17
N ARG A 121 -12.17 -13.79 -4.29
CA ARG A 121 -13.58 -13.60 -4.65
C ARG A 121 -14.08 -12.15 -4.51
N ARG A 122 -13.25 -11.17 -4.14
CA ARG A 122 -13.71 -9.79 -3.86
C ARG A 122 -12.92 -8.68 -4.56
N ARG A 123 -13.33 -8.41 -5.81
CA ARG A 123 -13.76 -7.13 -6.41
C ARG A 123 -12.94 -5.80 -6.29
N LEU A 124 -11.75 -5.72 -5.70
CA LEU A 124 -10.93 -4.48 -5.87
C LEU A 124 -10.31 -4.35 -7.28
N CYS A 125 -10.13 -5.49 -7.95
CA CYS A 125 -9.79 -5.61 -9.37
C CYS A 125 -10.99 -6.18 -10.16
N ALA A 126 -12.23 -5.82 -9.81
CA ALA A 126 -13.41 -6.36 -10.51
C ALA A 126 -13.45 -5.90 -11.97
N SER A 127 -14.23 -6.58 -12.81
CA SER A 127 -14.58 -6.03 -14.11
C SER A 127 -15.31 -4.70 -13.96
N GLN A 128 -15.20 -3.83 -14.96
CA GLN A 128 -15.80 -2.49 -14.96
C GLN A 128 -17.30 -2.51 -14.63
N HIS A 129 -18.02 -3.55 -15.09
CA HIS A 129 -19.43 -3.75 -14.82
C HIS A 129 -19.74 -3.93 -13.31
N HIS A 130 -18.97 -4.78 -12.63
CA HIS A 130 -19.13 -5.00 -11.18
C HIS A 130 -18.79 -3.75 -10.37
N HIS A 131 -17.77 -2.99 -10.78
CA HIS A 131 -17.47 -1.69 -10.17
C HIS A 131 -18.61 -0.69 -10.33
N LYS A 132 -19.30 -0.68 -11.47
CA LYS A 132 -20.47 0.20 -11.71
C LYS A 132 -21.60 -0.13 -10.74
N ILE A 133 -21.95 -1.42 -10.59
CA ILE A 133 -22.99 -1.87 -9.65
C ILE A 133 -22.62 -1.47 -8.21
N LEU A 134 -21.40 -1.80 -7.77
CA LEU A 134 -20.94 -1.46 -6.42
C LEU A 134 -20.98 0.04 -6.16
N ARG A 135 -20.51 0.85 -7.12
CA ARG A 135 -20.54 2.32 -7.03
C ARG A 135 -21.98 2.82 -6.94
N SER A 136 -22.91 2.30 -7.73
CA SER A 136 -24.33 2.68 -7.68
C SER A 136 -24.99 2.31 -6.34
N CYS A 137 -24.61 1.19 -5.72
CA CYS A 137 -25.11 0.86 -4.38
C CYS A 137 -24.58 1.83 -3.31
N LEU A 138 -23.28 2.15 -3.36
CA LEU A 138 -22.62 2.98 -2.35
C LEU A 138 -22.93 4.47 -2.49
N ILE A 139 -23.18 4.98 -3.69
CA ILE A 139 -23.37 6.42 -3.91
C ILE A 139 -24.60 6.97 -3.18
N ASN A 140 -25.62 6.14 -2.97
CA ASN A 140 -26.81 6.51 -2.22
C ASN A 140 -26.54 6.77 -0.74
N LEU A 141 -25.50 6.14 -0.16
CA LEU A 141 -25.07 6.40 1.22
C LEU A 141 -24.54 7.83 1.37
N PHE A 142 -24.00 8.42 0.31
CA PHE A 142 -23.48 9.79 0.28
C PHE A 142 -24.43 10.76 -0.45
N SER A 143 -25.73 10.47 -0.43
CA SER A 143 -26.74 11.37 -0.99
C SER A 143 -26.87 12.67 -0.19
N LYS A 144 -27.47 13.70 -0.78
CA LYS A 144 -27.80 14.96 -0.08
C LYS A 144 -28.66 14.75 1.18
N ARG A 145 -29.45 13.68 1.23
CA ARG A 145 -30.33 13.35 2.36
C ARG A 145 -29.60 12.60 3.48
N SER A 146 -28.72 11.68 3.12
CA SER A 146 -28.00 10.82 4.09
C SER A 146 -26.74 11.46 4.64
N THR A 147 -26.07 12.33 3.87
CA THR A 147 -24.83 13.01 4.29
C THR A 147 -25.00 13.81 5.59
N PRO A 148 -26.07 14.62 5.79
CA PRO A 148 -26.26 15.34 7.05
C PRO A 148 -26.43 14.42 8.27
N LEU A 149 -27.11 13.27 8.09
CA LEU A 149 -27.29 12.28 9.16
C LEU A 149 -25.95 11.61 9.51
N MET A 150 -25.16 11.27 8.48
CA MET A 150 -23.81 10.76 8.62
C MET A 150 -22.90 11.74 9.40
N VAL A 151 -22.95 13.03 9.08
CA VAL A 151 -22.17 14.06 9.77
C VAL A 151 -22.57 14.16 11.25
N ARG A 152 -23.88 14.20 11.54
CA ARG A 152 -24.39 14.23 12.93
C ARG A 152 -23.91 13.03 13.75
N HIS A 153 -23.99 11.82 13.21
CA HIS A 153 -23.51 10.64 13.92
C HIS A 153 -22.00 10.61 14.13
N PHE A 154 -21.24 11.15 13.18
CA PHE A 154 -19.80 11.29 13.35
C PHE A 154 -19.47 12.29 14.47
N ASP A 155 -20.20 13.41 14.52
CA ASP A 155 -20.08 14.45 15.54
C ASP A 155 -20.37 13.91 16.95
N GLU A 156 -21.50 13.19 17.11
CA GLU A 156 -21.85 12.48 18.36
C GLU A 156 -20.71 11.57 18.84
N LEU A 157 -20.15 10.74 17.96
CA LEU A 157 -19.06 9.81 18.30
C LEU A 157 -17.76 10.54 18.71
N VAL A 158 -17.49 11.70 18.13
CA VAL A 158 -16.33 12.52 18.47
C VAL A 158 -16.53 13.18 19.83
N VAL A 159 -17.70 13.77 20.08
CA VAL A 159 -18.03 14.39 21.37
C VAL A 159 -17.97 13.37 22.51
N ASP A 160 -18.55 12.19 22.32
CA ASP A 160 -18.48 11.08 23.29
C ASP A 160 -17.04 10.63 23.57
N ALA A 161 -16.19 10.58 22.54
CA ALA A 161 -14.79 10.22 22.72
C ALA A 161 -14.02 11.30 23.50
N LEU A 162 -14.22 12.58 23.16
CA LEU A 162 -13.54 13.72 23.79
C LEU A 162 -13.92 13.85 25.27
N THR A 163 -15.20 13.71 25.60
CA THR A 163 -15.67 13.70 27.00
C THR A 163 -15.06 12.52 27.78
N GLY A 164 -14.95 11.35 27.16
CA GLY A 164 -14.27 10.19 27.76
C GLY A 164 -12.76 10.37 27.94
N TRP A 165 -12.11 11.28 27.19
CA TRP A 165 -10.69 11.59 27.33
C TRP A 165 -10.39 12.50 28.51
N GLU A 166 -11.33 13.34 28.94
CA GLU A 166 -11.18 14.25 30.08
C GLU A 166 -10.79 13.50 31.37
N HIS A 167 -11.26 12.25 31.50
CA HIS A 167 -10.99 11.40 32.66
C HIS A 167 -9.79 10.44 32.47
N ARG A 168 -9.04 10.55 31.36
CA ARG A 168 -7.88 9.69 31.05
C ARG A 168 -6.57 10.45 31.17
N GLY A 169 -5.60 9.89 31.89
CA GLY A 169 -4.28 10.52 32.07
C GLY A 169 -3.37 10.51 30.82
N THR A 170 -3.59 9.60 29.87
CA THR A 170 -2.84 9.56 28.61
C THR A 170 -3.72 9.03 27.49
N VAL A 171 -3.70 9.70 26.34
CA VAL A 171 -4.49 9.38 25.16
C VAL A 171 -3.56 9.13 23.98
N VAL A 172 -3.74 8.01 23.28
CA VAL A 172 -2.95 7.68 22.09
C VAL A 172 -3.80 8.06 20.87
N LEU A 173 -3.65 9.31 20.43
CA LEU A 173 -4.54 9.96 19.46
C LEU A 173 -4.84 9.10 18.23
N LEU A 174 -3.82 8.46 17.63
CA LEU A 174 -4.03 7.61 16.46
C LEU A 174 -4.98 6.44 16.74
N THR A 175 -4.79 5.75 17.87
CA THR A 175 -5.59 4.59 18.25
C THR A 175 -7.04 5.00 18.47
N ASP A 176 -7.25 6.07 19.22
CA ASP A 176 -8.60 6.55 19.52
C ASP A 176 -9.29 7.09 18.24
N LEU A 177 -8.59 7.84 17.38
CA LEU A 177 -9.13 8.28 16.09
C LEU A 177 -9.50 7.12 15.16
N LEU A 178 -8.68 6.07 15.11
CA LEU A 178 -8.99 4.86 14.35
C LEU A 178 -10.23 4.15 14.92
N GLN A 179 -10.39 4.12 16.24
CA GLN A 179 -11.57 3.55 16.89
C GLN A 179 -12.84 4.35 16.58
N ILE A 180 -12.78 5.68 16.67
CA ILE A 180 -13.90 6.58 16.31
C ILE A 180 -14.29 6.36 14.84
N ARG A 181 -13.31 6.39 13.92
CA ARG A 181 -13.55 6.16 12.49
C ARG A 181 -14.18 4.80 12.23
N PHE A 182 -13.70 3.78 12.94
CA PHE A 182 -14.21 2.42 12.80
C PHE A 182 -15.67 2.32 13.28
N LYS A 183 -15.98 2.85 14.47
CA LYS A 183 -17.35 2.92 15.00
C LYS A 183 -18.28 3.66 14.05
N ALA A 184 -17.82 4.79 13.51
CA ALA A 184 -18.56 5.56 12.51
C ALA A 184 -18.87 4.71 11.28
N MET A 185 -17.88 4.03 10.69
CA MET A 185 -18.11 3.14 9.55
C MET A 185 -19.15 2.04 9.86
N CYS A 186 -19.10 1.42 11.04
CA CYS A 186 -20.08 0.40 11.43
C CYS A 186 -21.50 0.96 11.56
N LYS A 187 -21.68 2.11 12.23
CA LYS A 187 -22.98 2.75 12.41
C LYS A 187 -23.54 3.24 11.05
N MET A 188 -22.68 3.80 10.20
CA MET A 188 -23.09 4.46 8.94
C MET A 188 -23.27 3.50 7.76
N LEU A 189 -22.46 2.44 7.63
CA LEU A 189 -22.49 1.54 6.46
C LEU A 189 -23.29 0.25 6.70
N ILE A 190 -23.42 -0.17 7.95
CA ILE A 190 -24.01 -1.47 8.31
C ILE A 190 -25.37 -1.28 9.02
N SER A 191 -25.78 -0.03 9.32
CA SER A 191 -26.99 0.26 10.10
C SER A 191 -27.10 -0.59 11.38
N LEU A 192 -25.95 -0.85 12.02
CA LEU A 192 -25.95 -1.48 13.33
C LEU A 192 -26.26 -0.39 14.34
N GLU A 193 -27.46 -0.45 14.93
CA GLU A 193 -27.95 0.49 15.94
C GLU A 193 -27.67 0.00 17.37
N ASP A 194 -27.42 -1.30 17.55
CA ASP A 194 -27.31 -1.93 18.85
C ASP A 194 -25.86 -1.92 19.37
N CYS A 195 -25.57 -1.09 20.39
CA CYS A 195 -24.24 -0.82 20.94
C CYS A 195 -23.45 -2.10 21.30
N THR A 196 -24.13 -3.16 21.77
CA THR A 196 -23.51 -4.44 22.14
C THR A 196 -23.03 -5.23 20.91
N ARG A 197 -23.83 -5.25 19.84
CA ARG A 197 -23.48 -5.87 18.55
C ARG A 197 -22.42 -5.07 17.80
N ILE A 198 -22.46 -3.74 17.90
CA ILE A 198 -21.42 -2.85 17.37
C ILE A 198 -20.10 -3.16 18.07
N ASP A 199 -20.03 -3.21 19.39
CA ASP A 199 -18.77 -3.48 20.10
C ASP A 199 -18.22 -4.89 19.84
N PHE A 200 -19.09 -5.89 19.73
CA PHE A 200 -18.68 -7.26 19.35
C PHE A 200 -18.14 -7.33 17.91
N PHE A 201 -18.86 -6.74 16.96
CA PHE A 201 -18.43 -6.70 15.55
C PHE A 201 -17.18 -5.83 15.38
N CYS A 202 -17.08 -4.72 16.12
CA CYS A 202 -15.91 -3.85 16.18
C CYS A 202 -14.70 -4.58 16.71
N LYS A 203 -14.81 -5.31 17.84
CA LYS A 203 -13.70 -6.12 18.36
C LYS A 203 -13.23 -7.16 17.33
N LYS A 204 -14.17 -7.82 16.66
CA LYS A 204 -13.86 -8.89 15.68
C LYS A 204 -13.22 -8.32 14.41
N MET A 205 -13.80 -7.30 13.80
CA MET A 205 -13.24 -6.63 12.61
C MET A 205 -11.97 -5.84 12.93
N TRP A 206 -11.84 -5.22 14.09
CA TRP A 206 -10.58 -4.60 14.53
C TRP A 206 -9.46 -5.64 14.61
N ALA A 207 -9.75 -6.82 15.16
CA ALA A 207 -8.80 -7.93 15.21
C ALA A 207 -8.50 -8.55 13.82
N LEU A 208 -9.42 -8.47 12.87
CA LEU A 208 -9.29 -9.03 11.51
C LEU A 208 -8.70 -8.07 10.46
N PHE A 209 -8.97 -6.77 10.58
CA PHE A 209 -8.54 -5.76 9.61
C PHE A 209 -7.50 -4.81 10.20
N VAL A 210 -7.67 -4.34 11.43
CA VAL A 210 -6.78 -3.32 11.99
C VAL A 210 -5.54 -3.94 12.62
N LYS A 211 -5.64 -5.07 13.34
CA LYS A 211 -4.45 -5.79 13.84
C LYS A 211 -3.55 -6.29 12.71
N PRO A 212 -4.04 -6.96 11.66
CA PRO A 212 -3.18 -7.39 10.56
C PRO A 212 -2.71 -6.23 9.71
N CYS A 213 -3.49 -5.15 9.54
CA CYS A 213 -3.03 -3.97 8.81
C CYS A 213 -2.03 -3.15 9.63
N SER A 214 -2.16 -3.06 10.96
CA SER A 214 -1.15 -2.46 11.85
C SER A 214 0.09 -3.35 12.00
N LEU A 215 -0.06 -4.68 12.02
CA LEU A 215 1.06 -5.63 11.96
C LEU A 215 1.71 -5.61 10.57
N PHE A 216 0.96 -5.43 9.49
CA PHE A 216 1.50 -5.21 8.14
C PHE A 216 2.17 -3.83 8.04
N LEU A 217 1.59 -2.77 8.60
CA LEU A 217 2.19 -1.44 8.68
C LEU A 217 3.42 -1.40 9.61
N SER A 218 3.48 -2.25 10.64
CA SER A 218 4.57 -2.32 11.61
C SER A 218 5.69 -3.27 11.15
N VAL A 219 5.34 -4.47 10.65
CA VAL A 219 6.28 -5.52 10.21
C VAL A 219 6.73 -5.31 8.75
N TYR A 220 5.86 -4.83 7.87
CA TYR A 220 6.21 -4.57 6.46
C TYR A 220 6.41 -3.08 6.13
N LEU A 221 5.82 -2.15 6.88
CA LEU A 221 5.97 -0.70 6.64
C LEU A 221 6.72 0.04 7.75
N GLY A 222 7.28 -0.67 8.76
CA GLY A 222 8.20 -0.13 9.76
C GLY A 222 7.64 0.99 10.64
N LEU A 223 6.31 1.21 10.63
CA LEU A 223 5.67 2.23 11.44
C LEU A 223 5.52 1.69 12.87
N ASP A 224 6.49 2.05 13.72
CA ASP A 224 6.45 1.73 15.15
C ASP A 224 5.54 2.72 15.89
N PHE A 225 4.26 2.38 15.97
CA PHE A 225 3.23 3.23 16.59
C PHE A 225 3.30 3.28 18.12
N THR A 226 4.29 2.63 18.74
CA THR A 226 4.48 2.65 20.19
C THR A 226 5.41 3.76 20.68
N ARG A 227 6.12 4.46 19.78
CA ARG A 227 7.16 5.40 20.18
C ARG A 227 7.34 6.58 19.20
N ALA A 228 6.29 7.37 19.00
CA ALA A 228 6.47 8.73 18.49
C ALA A 228 6.70 9.66 19.70
N SER A 229 7.97 9.97 19.98
CA SER A 229 8.32 11.18 20.73
C SER A 229 8.27 12.33 19.72
N TRP A 230 7.52 13.38 20.08
CA TRP A 230 7.32 14.58 19.27
C TRP A 230 8.63 15.34 19.04
#